data_AF-D9UID8-F1
#
_entry.id   AF-D9UID8-F1
#
_cell.length_a   1.000
_cell.length_b   1.000
_cell.length_c   1.000
_cell.angle_alpha   90.00
_cell.angle_beta   90.00
_cell.angle_gamma   90.00
#
_symmetry.space_group_name_H-M   'P 1'
#
loop_
_entity.id
_entity.type
_entity.pdbx_description
1 polymer ?
#
loop_
_entity_poly.entity_id
_entity_poly.type
_entity_poly.pdbx_seq_one_letter_code
_entity_poly.pdbx_strand_id
1 'polypeptide(L)'
;MRGRGGGVRPVARVRPGARVPRRHTPRAPAVHQHTELSPGLTWTPASTRVIVDVMRRHPHTSSRTPRLAALAALGAALLIGGPAATAQAQAPAPVSVLAPARAAAVGDICSSALPSQAHDTLELIDSGGPFPYPQDGIVFQNREGILPGQSTGYYHEYTVKTPGSSDRGARRIVTGEKTDEDYYTSDHYASFDLIDFTC
;
A
#
# COMPACT_ATOMS: atom_id res chain seq x y z
N MET A 1 60.47 17.67 37.43
CA MET A 1 59.90 16.32 37.67
C MET A 1 58.51 16.46 38.30
N ARG A 2 57.43 16.32 37.54
CA ARG A 2 56.06 16.10 38.06
C ARG A 2 55.34 15.13 37.10
N GLY A 3 54.82 14.04 37.68
CA GLY A 3 54.44 12.82 36.98
C GLY A 3 53.09 12.89 36.26
N ARG A 4 53.02 12.14 35.16
CA ARG A 4 51.79 11.83 34.40
C ARG A 4 51.06 10.68 35.10
N GLY A 5 49.83 10.89 35.54
CA GLY A 5 48.92 9.83 35.97
C GLY A 5 48.01 9.42 34.81
N GLY A 6 48.35 8.32 34.12
CA GLY A 6 47.49 7.70 33.13
C GLY A 6 46.47 6.78 33.80
N GLY A 7 45.21 7.22 33.87
CA GLY A 7 44.09 6.39 34.33
C GLY A 7 43.52 5.60 33.15
N VAL A 8 43.83 4.30 33.09
CA VAL A 8 43.23 3.38 32.13
C VAL A 8 41.82 3.03 32.62
N ARG A 9 40.78 3.41 31.87
CA ARG A 9 39.39 3.02 32.16
C ARG A 9 39.19 1.55 31.77
N PRO A 10 38.49 0.74 32.59
CA PRO A 10 38.21 -0.65 32.25
C PRO A 10 37.22 -0.73 31.09
N VAL A 11 37.55 -1.55 30.09
CA VAL A 11 36.67 -1.93 28.99
C VAL A 11 35.59 -2.86 29.53
N ALA A 12 34.32 -2.46 29.43
CA ALA A 12 33.19 -3.30 29.79
C ALA A 12 33.09 -4.49 28.82
N ARG A 13 33.15 -5.72 29.35
CA ARG A 13 32.90 -6.96 28.61
C ARG A 13 31.42 -7.00 28.20
N VAL A 14 31.16 -7.00 26.89
CA VAL A 14 29.85 -7.33 26.32
C VAL A 14 29.57 -8.81 26.58
N ARG A 15 28.43 -9.12 27.21
CA ARG A 15 27.96 -10.50 27.39
C ARG A 15 27.32 -11.01 26.08
N PRO A 16 27.72 -12.16 25.54
CA PRO A 16 27.01 -12.78 24.43
C PRO A 16 25.77 -13.52 24.97
N GLY A 17 24.60 -13.29 24.39
CA GLY A 17 23.44 -14.19 24.60
C GLY A 17 22.08 -13.56 24.91
N ALA A 18 21.81 -12.29 24.55
CA ALA A 18 20.43 -11.81 24.55
C ALA A 18 19.70 -12.36 23.31
N ARG A 19 18.94 -13.43 23.51
CA ARG A 19 18.07 -14.05 22.50
C ARG A 19 16.92 -13.08 22.21
N VAL A 20 16.86 -12.53 21.00
CA VAL A 20 15.77 -11.67 20.52
C VAL A 20 14.44 -12.43 20.67
N PRO A 21 13.41 -11.87 21.33
CA PRO A 21 12.11 -12.51 21.43
C PRO A 21 11.46 -12.58 20.05
N ARG A 22 11.00 -13.78 19.68
CA ARG A 22 10.23 -14.03 18.46
C ARG A 22 8.98 -13.15 18.47
N ARG A 23 8.82 -12.31 17.44
CA ARG A 23 7.59 -11.52 17.22
C ARG A 23 6.40 -12.48 17.16
N HIS A 24 5.44 -12.31 18.06
CA HIS A 24 4.13 -12.93 17.97
C HIS A 24 3.27 -12.06 17.08
N THR A 25 2.95 -12.56 15.89
CA THR A 25 1.83 -12.06 15.09
C THR A 25 0.57 -11.99 15.95
N PRO A 26 -0.12 -10.84 16.07
CA PRO A 26 -1.41 -10.80 16.72
C PRO A 26 -2.43 -11.62 15.91
N ARG A 27 -2.94 -12.67 16.55
CA ARG A 27 -4.05 -13.51 16.07
C ARG A 27 -5.31 -12.64 16.02
N ALA A 28 -5.97 -12.57 14.86
CA ALA A 28 -7.28 -11.94 14.71
C ALA A 28 -8.28 -12.50 15.75
N PRO A 29 -9.15 -11.66 16.36
CA PRO A 29 -10.10 -12.14 17.35
C PRO A 29 -11.11 -13.10 16.71
N ALA A 30 -11.29 -14.24 17.37
CA ALA A 30 -12.32 -15.21 17.04
C ALA A 30 -13.72 -14.59 17.22
N VAL A 31 -14.56 -14.75 16.20
CA VAL A 31 -15.99 -14.44 16.26
C VAL A 31 -16.63 -15.37 17.30
N HIS A 32 -16.94 -14.82 18.48
CA HIS A 32 -17.73 -15.52 19.48
C HIS A 32 -19.19 -15.59 19.03
N GLN A 33 -19.61 -16.80 18.66
CA GLN A 33 -21.01 -17.21 18.58
C GLN A 33 -21.59 -17.15 20.00
N HIS A 34 -22.51 -16.22 20.27
CA HIS A 34 -23.28 -16.21 21.51
C HIS A 34 -24.53 -17.07 21.32
N THR A 35 -24.51 -18.22 21.99
CA THR A 35 -25.68 -19.06 22.27
C THR A 35 -26.57 -18.39 23.32
N GLU A 36 -27.88 -18.53 23.10
CA GLU A 36 -29.01 -18.04 23.91
C GLU A 36 -28.95 -18.35 25.41
N LEU A 37 -29.55 -17.44 26.20
CA LEU A 37 -30.21 -17.75 27.47
C LEU A 37 -31.51 -16.91 27.64
N SER A 38 -32.63 -17.54 27.31
CA SER A 38 -33.92 -17.58 28.02
C SER A 38 -34.78 -16.32 28.33
N PRO A 39 -36.11 -16.52 28.52
CA PRO A 39 -37.15 -15.54 28.21
C PRO A 39 -37.79 -14.89 29.44
N GLY A 40 -38.52 -13.80 29.21
CA GLY A 40 -39.57 -13.36 30.12
C GLY A 40 -39.59 -11.86 30.40
N LEU A 41 -40.17 -11.07 29.50
CA LEU A 41 -40.82 -9.83 29.89
C LEU A 41 -41.97 -9.53 28.92
N THR A 42 -43.18 -9.80 29.38
CA THR A 42 -44.42 -9.49 28.67
C THR A 42 -44.68 -7.98 28.75
N TRP A 43 -44.69 -7.29 27.61
CA TRP A 43 -45.13 -5.90 27.52
C TRP A 43 -46.45 -5.85 26.74
N THR A 44 -47.49 -5.34 27.39
CA THR A 44 -48.85 -5.16 26.85
C THR A 44 -48.91 -4.00 25.86
N PRO A 45 -49.59 -4.12 24.70
CA PRO A 45 -49.87 -2.97 23.86
C PRO A 45 -51.19 -2.31 24.27
N ALA A 46 -51.13 -1.05 24.71
CA ALA A 46 -52.29 -0.19 24.80
C ALA A 46 -52.40 0.66 23.52
N SER A 47 -53.42 0.31 22.74
CA SER A 47 -54.17 1.10 21.77
C SER A 47 -53.87 2.59 21.69
N THR A 48 -53.64 3.09 20.48
CA THR A 48 -54.42 4.23 19.97
C THR A 48 -54.74 4.01 18.49
N ARG A 49 -56.02 4.19 18.23
CA ARG A 49 -56.78 3.91 17.02
C ARG A 49 -56.72 5.09 16.05
N VAL A 50 -56.60 4.75 14.75
CA VAL A 50 -57.50 5.18 13.64
C VAL A 50 -57.22 6.64 13.19
N ILE A 51 -57.01 6.94 11.90
CA ILE A 51 -58.08 7.13 10.90
C ILE A 51 -57.45 7.48 9.53
N VAL A 52 -57.77 6.66 8.50
CA VAL A 52 -58.35 7.03 7.17
C VAL A 52 -57.44 7.86 6.24
N ASP A 53 -56.86 7.26 5.19
CA ASP A 53 -57.42 6.97 3.85
C ASP A 53 -56.89 8.00 2.84
N VAL A 54 -56.39 7.49 1.71
CA VAL A 54 -56.77 7.91 0.36
C VAL A 54 -55.75 7.38 -0.64
N MET A 55 -56.31 6.59 -1.55
CA MET A 55 -55.72 6.12 -2.80
C MET A 55 -55.12 7.24 -3.65
N ARG A 56 -53.96 6.94 -4.25
CA ARG A 56 -53.61 7.22 -5.65
C ARG A 56 -52.28 6.54 -5.93
N ARG A 57 -52.25 5.30 -6.45
CA ARG A 57 -52.24 5.00 -7.89
C ARG A 57 -51.80 6.20 -8.73
N HIS A 58 -50.52 6.26 -9.11
CA HIS A 58 -50.11 6.94 -10.33
C HIS A 58 -49.16 6.05 -11.17
N PRO A 59 -49.45 5.90 -12.47
CA PRO A 59 -48.82 4.93 -13.37
C PRO A 59 -47.49 5.39 -13.99
N HIS A 60 -46.80 4.41 -14.55
CA HIS A 60 -45.67 4.51 -15.47
C HIS A 60 -45.82 5.64 -16.51
N THR A 61 -44.79 6.46 -16.67
CA THR A 61 -44.55 7.17 -17.94
C THR A 61 -43.07 7.09 -18.30
N SER A 62 -42.84 6.46 -19.45
CA SER A 62 -41.57 6.29 -20.14
C SER A 62 -41.28 7.56 -20.93
N SER A 63 -40.15 8.22 -20.69
CA SER A 63 -39.69 9.36 -21.49
C SER A 63 -38.87 8.88 -22.69
N ARG A 64 -39.56 8.72 -23.82
CA ARG A 64 -38.98 8.57 -25.16
C ARG A 64 -38.31 9.88 -25.57
N THR A 65 -37.05 9.83 -25.98
CA THR A 65 -36.40 10.93 -26.73
C THR A 65 -36.35 10.55 -28.21
N PRO A 66 -36.91 11.37 -29.13
CA PRO A 66 -36.80 11.13 -30.56
C PRO A 66 -35.53 11.79 -31.11
N ARG A 67 -34.64 11.01 -31.74
CA ARG A 67 -33.61 11.54 -32.64
C ARG A 67 -34.21 11.66 -34.03
N LEU A 68 -34.40 12.90 -34.47
CA LEU A 68 -34.83 13.26 -35.82
C LEU A 68 -33.78 12.79 -36.83
N ALA A 69 -34.23 11.98 -37.79
CA ALA A 69 -33.52 11.65 -39.01
C ALA A 69 -33.76 12.75 -40.05
N ALA A 70 -32.73 13.09 -40.82
CA ALA A 70 -32.87 13.81 -42.08
C ALA A 70 -31.98 13.13 -43.15
N LEU A 71 -32.64 12.37 -44.02
CA LEU A 71 -32.25 12.04 -45.40
C LEU A 71 -32.50 13.32 -46.25
N ALA A 72 -31.95 13.62 -47.41
CA ALA A 72 -31.38 12.90 -48.57
C ALA A 72 -30.55 13.94 -49.38
N ALA A 73 -29.87 13.73 -50.51
CA ALA A 73 -30.00 12.74 -51.57
C ALA A 73 -28.75 12.78 -52.50
N LEU A 74 -28.37 11.59 -52.98
CA LEU A 74 -28.03 11.20 -54.37
C LEU A 74 -27.21 12.13 -55.29
N GLY A 75 -26.05 11.61 -55.70
CA GLY A 75 -25.44 11.86 -57.00
C GLY A 75 -24.83 10.56 -57.54
N ALA A 76 -25.45 9.99 -58.59
CA ALA A 76 -24.97 8.80 -59.28
C ALA A 76 -24.01 9.17 -60.41
N ALA A 77 -22.93 8.40 -60.57
CA ALA A 77 -22.22 8.26 -61.85
C ALA A 77 -21.49 6.90 -61.89
N LEU A 78 -21.42 6.37 -63.10
CA LEU A 78 -21.40 4.97 -63.50
C LEU A 78 -19.99 4.55 -63.96
N LEU A 79 -19.68 3.25 -63.75
CA LEU A 79 -18.64 2.40 -64.41
C LEU A 79 -17.15 2.57 -64.01
N ILE A 80 -16.54 1.47 -63.56
CA ILE A 80 -15.58 0.61 -64.31
C ILE A 80 -15.09 -0.50 -63.36
N GLY A 81 -14.98 -1.73 -63.86
CA GLY A 81 -14.62 -2.93 -63.10
C GLY A 81 -13.21 -2.94 -62.49
N GLY A 82 -13.06 -3.68 -61.39
CA GLY A 82 -11.80 -3.97 -60.70
C GLY A 82 -11.90 -5.31 -59.95
N PRO A 83 -10.79 -6.03 -59.76
CA PRO A 83 -10.80 -7.45 -59.46
C PRO A 83 -11.28 -7.74 -58.04
N ALA A 84 -11.88 -8.93 -57.85
CA ALA A 84 -12.21 -9.46 -56.53
C ALA A 84 -10.93 -9.53 -55.67
N ALA A 85 -10.77 -8.57 -54.76
CA ALA A 85 -9.74 -8.61 -53.74
C ALA A 85 -10.12 -9.69 -52.72
N THR A 86 -9.40 -10.81 -52.76
CA THR A 86 -9.43 -11.81 -51.70
C THR A 86 -8.95 -11.15 -50.41
N ALA A 87 -9.84 -11.02 -49.42
CA ALA A 87 -9.48 -10.60 -48.08
C ALA A 87 -8.54 -11.64 -47.47
N GLN A 88 -7.23 -11.37 -47.44
CA GLN A 88 -6.28 -12.16 -46.66
C GLN A 88 -6.54 -11.87 -45.18
N ALA A 89 -6.94 -12.90 -44.44
CA ALA A 89 -7.03 -12.84 -42.99
C ALA A 89 -5.65 -12.52 -42.42
N GLN A 90 -5.48 -11.31 -41.89
CA GLN A 90 -4.30 -10.92 -41.12
C GLN A 90 -4.22 -11.82 -39.88
N ALA A 91 -3.19 -12.65 -39.78
CA ALA A 91 -2.91 -13.40 -38.57
C ALA A 91 -2.70 -12.42 -37.39
N PRO A 92 -3.17 -12.75 -36.17
CA PRO A 92 -2.96 -11.89 -35.02
C PRO A 92 -1.46 -11.70 -34.76
N ALA A 93 -1.04 -10.45 -34.62
CA ALA A 93 0.33 -10.11 -34.28
C ALA A 93 0.69 -10.73 -32.91
N PRO A 94 1.92 -11.24 -32.72
CA PRO A 94 2.34 -11.76 -31.44
C PRO A 94 2.28 -10.62 -30.40
N VAL A 95 1.49 -10.81 -29.35
CA VAL A 95 1.54 -9.97 -28.16
C VAL A 95 2.90 -10.17 -27.50
N SER A 96 3.78 -9.16 -27.59
CA SER A 96 5.02 -9.13 -26.80
C SER A 96 4.64 -9.06 -25.33
N VAL A 97 4.74 -10.19 -24.63
CA VAL A 97 4.71 -10.23 -23.17
C VAL A 97 5.97 -9.53 -22.69
N LEU A 98 5.82 -8.35 -22.10
CA LEU A 98 6.92 -7.63 -21.47
C LEU A 98 7.51 -8.55 -20.40
N ALA A 99 8.79 -8.90 -20.53
CA ALA A 99 9.51 -9.61 -19.48
C ALA A 99 9.35 -8.83 -18.17
N PRO A 100 9.21 -9.50 -17.01
CA PRO A 100 9.12 -8.79 -15.75
C PRO A 100 10.35 -7.89 -15.64
N ALA A 101 10.10 -6.61 -15.34
CA ALA A 101 11.17 -5.67 -15.04
C ALA A 101 12.04 -6.33 -13.98
N ARG A 102 13.29 -6.62 -14.32
CA ARG A 102 14.26 -7.07 -13.33
C ARG A 102 14.38 -5.92 -12.35
N ALA A 103 13.95 -6.12 -11.11
CA ALA A 103 14.21 -5.19 -10.03
C ALA A 103 15.70 -4.81 -10.10
N ALA A 104 15.99 -3.52 -9.97
CA ALA A 104 17.38 -3.11 -9.80
C ALA A 104 17.97 -3.90 -8.63
N ALA A 105 19.27 -4.24 -8.70
CA ALA A 105 19.90 -4.95 -7.59
C ALA A 105 19.82 -4.04 -6.35
N VAL A 106 18.91 -4.38 -5.43
CA VAL A 106 18.81 -3.75 -4.11
C VAL A 106 20.08 -4.13 -3.35
N GLY A 107 20.73 -3.15 -2.71
CA GLY A 107 21.89 -3.40 -1.89
C GLY A 107 21.53 -4.08 -0.56
N ASP A 108 22.51 -4.20 0.31
CA ASP A 108 22.36 -4.78 1.64
C ASP A 108 23.12 -3.92 2.64
N ILE A 109 22.50 -3.68 3.80
CA ILE A 109 23.09 -2.93 4.90
C ILE A 109 22.83 -3.65 6.22
N CYS A 110 23.91 -3.92 6.96
CA CYS A 110 23.82 -4.38 8.33
C CYS A 110 23.06 -3.37 9.19
N SER A 111 22.13 -3.84 10.03
CA SER A 111 21.39 -2.97 10.94
C SER A 111 22.33 -2.18 11.84
N SER A 112 23.46 -2.75 12.28
CA SER A 112 24.49 -2.05 13.06
C SER A 112 25.21 -0.92 12.32
N ALA A 113 25.12 -0.86 10.99
CA ALA A 113 25.71 0.18 10.16
C ALA A 113 24.72 1.33 9.87
N LEU A 114 23.45 1.20 10.24
CA LEU A 114 22.46 2.26 10.07
C LEU A 114 22.79 3.49 10.94
N PRO A 115 22.42 4.70 10.50
CA PRO A 115 22.48 5.86 11.37
C PRO A 115 21.55 5.68 12.57
N SER A 116 21.91 6.22 13.73
CA SER A 116 21.11 6.06 14.96
C SER A 116 19.63 6.47 14.79
N GLN A 117 19.37 7.48 13.96
CA GLN A 117 18.00 7.96 13.69
C GLN A 117 17.15 6.93 12.92
N ALA A 118 17.75 6.02 12.17
CA ALA A 118 17.01 4.94 11.51
C ALA A 118 16.54 3.90 12.53
N HIS A 119 17.33 3.62 13.57
CA HIS A 119 16.88 2.78 14.68
C HIS A 119 15.70 3.40 15.44
N ASP A 120 15.73 4.72 15.69
CA ASP A 120 14.59 5.42 16.28
C ASP A 120 13.32 5.25 15.41
N THR A 121 13.45 5.35 14.08
CA THR A 121 12.35 5.13 13.14
C THR A 121 11.85 3.68 13.17
N LEU A 122 12.73 2.69 13.21
CA LEU A 122 12.36 1.27 13.30
C LEU A 122 11.62 0.97 14.61
N GLU A 123 12.03 1.55 15.74
CA GLU A 123 11.31 1.42 17.01
C GLU A 123 9.90 2.06 16.97
N LEU A 124 9.76 3.19 16.29
CA LEU A 124 8.46 3.81 16.05
C LEU A 124 7.56 2.95 15.16
N ILE A 125 8.11 2.34 14.11
CA ILE A 125 7.38 1.39 13.25
C ILE A 125 6.90 0.21 14.08
N ASP A 126 7.77 -0.37 14.91
CA ASP A 126 7.47 -1.50 15.78
C ASP A 126 6.36 -1.22 16.80
N SER A 127 6.33 0.00 17.32
CA SER A 127 5.34 0.46 18.30
C SER A 127 4.06 1.01 17.66
N GLY A 128 4.02 1.19 16.34
CA GLY A 128 2.89 1.77 15.62
C GLY A 128 2.76 3.30 15.78
N GLY A 129 3.85 3.98 16.08
CA GLY A 129 3.92 5.42 16.28
C GLY A 129 3.79 5.86 17.75
N PRO A 130 3.50 7.15 18.02
CA PRO A 130 3.10 8.18 17.07
C PRO A 130 4.25 8.62 16.15
N PHE A 131 3.95 8.82 14.87
CA PHE A 131 4.95 9.25 13.90
C PHE A 131 5.10 10.77 13.85
N PRO A 132 6.34 11.29 13.68
CA PRO A 132 6.63 12.72 13.74
C PRO A 132 6.15 13.50 12.51
N TYR A 133 5.98 12.84 11.35
CA TYR A 133 5.52 13.51 10.12
C TYR A 133 4.20 12.91 9.63
N PRO A 134 3.31 13.73 9.04
CA PRO A 134 2.01 13.27 8.56
C PRO A 134 2.09 12.31 7.37
N GLN A 135 3.24 12.24 6.69
CA GLN A 135 3.49 11.29 5.60
C GLN A 135 4.02 9.94 6.10
N ASP A 136 4.41 9.82 7.36
CA ASP A 136 4.93 8.56 7.87
C ASP A 136 3.80 7.52 7.95
N GLY A 137 4.03 6.35 7.35
CA GLY A 137 3.06 5.27 7.23
C GLY A 137 2.17 5.35 6.00
N ILE A 138 2.33 6.33 5.11
CA ILE A 138 1.59 6.32 3.83
C ILE A 138 2.16 5.26 2.89
N VAL A 139 1.36 4.86 1.89
CA VAL A 139 1.76 3.88 0.88
C VAL A 139 2.89 4.43 0.02
N PHE A 140 4.00 3.68 -0.05
CA PHE A 140 5.07 3.87 -1.03
C PHE A 140 4.72 3.12 -2.32
N GLN A 141 4.64 3.83 -3.44
CA GLN A 141 4.13 3.26 -4.70
C GLN A 141 5.17 2.48 -5.50
N ASN A 142 6.46 2.59 -5.19
CA ASN A 142 7.55 1.95 -5.95
C ASN A 142 7.44 2.18 -7.47
N ARG A 143 7.19 3.43 -7.90
CA ARG A 143 6.88 3.76 -9.31
C ARG A 143 8.07 3.53 -10.23
N GLU A 144 9.27 3.77 -9.71
CA GLU A 144 10.54 3.56 -10.39
C GLU A 144 10.91 2.06 -10.46
N GLY A 145 10.22 1.20 -9.70
CA GLY A 145 10.41 -0.25 -9.72
C GLY A 145 11.78 -0.70 -9.20
N ILE A 146 12.37 0.06 -8.27
CA ILE A 146 13.67 -0.26 -7.67
C ILE A 146 13.52 -1.46 -6.71
N LEU A 147 12.49 -1.42 -5.85
CA LEU A 147 12.15 -2.55 -4.97
C LEU A 147 11.45 -3.66 -5.77
N PRO A 148 11.42 -4.91 -5.26
CA PRO A 148 10.67 -5.99 -5.90
C PRO A 148 9.20 -5.62 -6.19
N GLY A 149 8.71 -6.01 -7.37
CA GLY A 149 7.33 -5.72 -7.78
C GLY A 149 6.30 -6.43 -6.89
N GLN A 150 5.42 -5.64 -6.27
CA GLN A 150 4.35 -6.10 -5.36
C GLN A 150 3.06 -5.33 -5.64
N SER A 151 1.95 -5.77 -5.04
CA SER A 151 0.66 -5.06 -5.12
C SER A 151 0.71 -3.67 -4.49
N THR A 152 -0.12 -2.74 -4.98
CA THR A 152 -0.31 -1.44 -4.35
C THR A 152 -0.70 -1.59 -2.88
N GLY A 153 -0.06 -0.83 -2.00
CA GLY A 153 -0.29 -0.92 -0.56
C GLY A 153 0.66 -1.86 0.17
N TYR A 154 1.48 -2.65 -0.55
CA TYR A 154 2.46 -3.54 0.07
C TYR A 154 3.57 -2.78 0.82
N TYR A 155 4.02 -1.65 0.25
CA TYR A 155 5.10 -0.87 0.82
C TYR A 155 4.59 0.40 1.51
N HIS A 156 5.19 0.76 2.65
CA HIS A 156 4.90 1.98 3.39
C HIS A 156 6.19 2.75 3.70
N GLU A 157 6.15 4.09 3.65
CA GLU A 157 7.32 4.94 3.88
C GLU A 157 7.31 5.63 5.25
N TYR A 158 8.50 5.77 5.83
CA TYR A 158 8.72 6.43 7.11
C TYR A 158 9.97 7.31 7.05
N THR A 159 9.88 8.48 7.66
CA THR A 159 10.97 9.44 7.71
C THR A 159 12.06 8.99 8.68
N VAL A 160 13.30 9.01 8.22
CA VAL A 160 14.48 8.96 9.08
C VAL A 160 14.99 10.39 9.27
N LYS A 161 15.02 10.89 10.50
CA LYS A 161 15.44 12.26 10.78
C LYS A 161 16.89 12.48 10.32
N THR A 162 17.12 13.60 9.65
CA THR A 162 18.47 14.06 9.30
C THR A 162 18.89 15.12 10.32
N PRO A 163 19.90 14.87 11.18
CA PRO A 163 20.33 15.83 12.18
C PRO A 163 20.68 17.19 11.57
N GLY A 164 20.14 18.27 12.14
CA GLY A 164 20.36 19.63 11.67
C GLY A 164 19.53 20.05 10.45
N SER A 165 18.75 19.15 9.83
CA SER A 165 17.81 19.56 8.79
C SER A 165 16.60 20.27 9.38
N SER A 166 16.11 21.31 8.68
CA SER A 166 14.84 21.99 8.96
C SER A 166 13.64 21.32 8.31
N ASP A 167 13.87 20.33 7.45
CA ASP A 167 12.84 19.57 6.74
C ASP A 167 12.93 18.06 7.05
N ARG A 168 12.14 17.24 6.35
CA ARG A 168 12.16 15.76 6.48
C ARG A 168 13.48 15.13 6.02
N GLY A 169 14.33 15.85 5.30
CA GLY A 169 15.53 15.32 4.67
C GLY A 169 15.25 14.26 3.60
N ALA A 170 16.31 13.60 3.13
CA ALA A 170 16.26 12.58 2.08
C ALA A 170 16.12 11.14 2.60
N ARG A 171 16.36 10.91 3.90
CA ARG A 171 16.49 9.56 4.45
C ARG A 171 15.13 8.93 4.79
N ARG A 172 14.92 7.67 4.45
CA ARG A 172 13.67 6.95 4.72
C ARG A 172 13.93 5.49 5.09
N ILE A 173 12.97 4.91 5.81
CA ILE A 173 12.71 3.47 5.85
C ILE A 173 11.50 3.20 4.97
N VAL A 174 11.55 2.15 4.17
CA VAL A 174 10.39 1.60 3.45
C VAL A 174 10.18 0.16 3.92
N THR A 175 9.02 -0.12 4.49
CA THR A 175 8.68 -1.46 5.02
C THR A 175 7.90 -2.25 3.98
N GLY A 176 8.19 -3.54 3.84
CA GLY A 176 7.32 -4.52 3.17
C GLY A 176 6.41 -5.25 4.17
N GLU A 177 5.61 -6.20 3.67
CA GLU A 177 4.74 -7.03 4.53
C GLU A 177 5.44 -8.24 5.16
N LYS A 178 6.59 -8.66 4.61
CA LYS A 178 7.32 -9.81 5.17
C LYS A 178 8.12 -9.39 6.41
N THR A 179 8.37 -10.38 7.26
CA THR A 179 9.28 -10.21 8.40
C THR A 179 10.67 -9.85 7.89
N ASP A 180 11.29 -8.85 8.54
CA ASP A 180 12.64 -8.37 8.26
C ASP A 180 12.82 -7.88 6.81
N GLU A 181 11.73 -7.39 6.17
CA GLU A 181 11.75 -6.77 4.84
C GLU A 181 11.64 -5.26 4.95
N ASP A 182 12.69 -4.65 5.51
CA ASP A 182 12.80 -3.20 5.66
C ASP A 182 13.95 -2.68 4.80
N TYR A 183 13.71 -1.63 4.04
CA TYR A 183 14.68 -1.03 3.15
C TYR A 183 15.07 0.36 3.65
N TYR A 184 16.36 0.65 3.68
CA TYR A 184 16.89 1.97 3.94
C TYR A 184 17.21 2.69 2.63
N THR A 185 16.86 3.97 2.56
CA THR A 185 17.36 4.88 1.52
C THR A 185 17.92 6.12 2.18
N SER A 186 19.09 6.56 1.72
CA SER A 186 19.74 7.79 2.18
C SER A 186 19.54 8.98 1.23
N ASP A 187 18.98 8.74 0.05
CA ASP A 187 19.03 9.60 -1.12
C ASP A 187 17.65 9.84 -1.75
N HIS A 188 16.59 9.79 -0.93
CA HIS A 188 15.21 10.07 -1.34
C HIS A 188 14.74 9.14 -2.47
N TYR A 189 14.86 7.84 -2.22
CA TYR A 189 14.38 6.73 -3.08
C TYR A 189 15.17 6.53 -4.37
N ALA A 190 16.34 7.16 -4.54
CA ALA A 190 17.17 6.93 -5.72
C ALA A 190 17.91 5.58 -5.66
N SER A 191 18.23 5.11 -4.45
CA SER A 191 18.74 3.76 -4.18
C SER A 191 18.19 3.21 -2.86
N PHE A 192 18.28 1.89 -2.71
CA PHE A 192 17.83 1.17 -1.52
C PHE A 192 18.81 0.08 -1.14
N ASP A 193 18.96 -0.11 0.16
CA ASP A 193 19.61 -1.27 0.77
C ASP A 193 18.58 -2.03 1.61
N LEU A 194 18.50 -3.35 1.47
CA LEU A 194 17.76 -4.20 2.39
C LEU A 194 18.50 -4.23 3.74
N ILE A 195 17.77 -4.07 4.83
CA ILE A 195 18.34 -4.10 6.17
C ILE A 195 18.50 -5.55 6.59
N ASP A 196 19.74 -6.00 6.72
CA ASP A 196 20.07 -7.27 7.38
C ASP A 196 20.09 -7.05 8.88
N PHE A 197 19.10 -7.61 9.60
CA PHE A 197 19.01 -7.53 11.07
C PHE A 197 19.90 -8.54 11.81
N THR A 198 20.61 -9.40 11.08
CA THR A 198 21.54 -10.38 11.65
C THR A 198 22.96 -9.83 11.84
N CYS A 199 23.21 -8.67 11.22
CA CYS A 199 24.28 -7.74 11.55
C CYS A 199 23.69 -6.33 11.72
#